data_AF-C5L5T7-F1
#
_entry.id   AF-C5L5T7-F1
#
_cell.length_a   1.000
_cell.length_b   1.000
_cell.length_c   1.000
_cell.angle_alpha   90.00
_cell.angle_beta   90.00
_cell.angle_gamma   90.00
#
_symmetry.space_group_name_H-M   'P 1'
#
loop_
_entity.id
_entity.type
_entity.pdbx_description
1 polymer ?
#
loop_
_entity_poly.entity_id
_entity_poly.type
_entity_poly.pdbx_seq_one_letter_code
_entity_poly.pdbx_strand_id
1 'polypeptide(L)'
;EIYDTPSCSSSCPNAKYGTAFDKDRHYTESLFPSRFGSTSSIKKEIMTNGPTSAAFSVYEDFLSYKSGVYKHTSGGFLGGHAVEIIGWGTEKGVDYWLVMNSWNEEWGDHGTFKIVQGDCGIDDMILAGTPAIN
;
A
#
# COMPACT_ATOMS: atom_id res chain seq x y z
N GLU A 1 -20.58 11.03 -2.11
CA GLU A 1 -20.29 12.45 -1.79
C GLU A 1 -18.88 12.75 -2.24
N ILE A 2 -18.64 13.90 -2.85
CA ILE A 2 -17.29 14.37 -3.16
C ILE A 2 -16.89 15.24 -1.98
N TYR A 3 -15.90 14.79 -1.21
CA TYR A 3 -15.37 15.55 -0.08
C TYR A 3 -14.30 16.52 -0.58
N ASP A 4 -14.35 17.77 -0.11
CA ASP A 4 -13.31 18.74 -0.42
C ASP A 4 -11.99 18.34 0.26
N THR A 5 -10.87 18.59 -0.43
CA THR A 5 -9.55 18.44 0.18
C THR A 5 -9.41 19.42 1.35
N PRO A 6 -9.16 18.96 2.58
CA PRO A 6 -9.03 19.84 3.74
C PRO A 6 -7.83 20.78 3.59
N SER A 7 -7.94 21.97 4.17
CA SER A 7 -6.82 22.92 4.23
C SER A 7 -5.69 22.37 5.11
N CYS A 8 -4.44 22.66 4.74
CA CYS A 8 -3.28 22.29 5.54
C CYS A 8 -3.27 23.06 6.87
N SER A 9 -3.48 22.34 7.97
CA SER A 9 -3.49 22.89 9.33
C SER A 9 -2.12 22.75 10.00
N SER A 10 -1.74 23.76 10.78
CA SER A 10 -0.55 23.72 11.64
C SER A 10 -0.88 23.38 13.10
N SER A 11 -2.04 22.80 13.36
CA SER A 11 -2.50 22.38 14.70
C SER A 11 -3.22 21.03 14.66
N CYS A 12 -3.05 20.22 15.70
CA CYS A 12 -3.79 18.97 15.86
C CYS A 12 -5.30 19.23 16.06
N PRO A 13 -6.20 18.49 15.39
CA PRO A 13 -7.64 18.75 15.45
C PRO A 13 -8.27 18.33 16.79
N ASN A 14 -7.66 17.39 17.51
CA ASN A 14 -8.13 16.94 18.81
C ASN A 14 -7.56 17.82 19.93
N ALA A 15 -8.40 18.65 20.55
CA ALA A 15 -7.99 19.54 21.64
C ALA A 15 -7.53 18.82 22.92
N LYS A 16 -7.84 17.52 23.08
CA LYS A 16 -7.36 16.69 24.20
C LYS A 16 -6.00 16.05 23.90
N TYR A 17 -5.50 16.18 22.68
CA TYR A 17 -4.20 15.64 22.31
C TYR A 17 -3.11 16.47 22.97
N GLY A 18 -2.35 15.84 23.88
CA GLY A 18 -1.40 16.53 24.74
C GLY A 18 -0.09 16.95 24.08
N THR A 19 0.20 16.41 22.88
CA THR A 19 1.41 16.73 22.13
C THR A 19 1.13 17.88 21.17
N ALA A 20 1.96 18.92 21.22
CA ALA A 20 1.87 20.03 20.27
C ALA A 20 2.23 19.57 18.85
N PHE A 21 1.57 20.13 17.83
CA PHE A 21 1.72 19.72 16.42
C PHE A 21 3.18 19.74 15.92
N ASP A 22 3.98 20.72 16.34
CA ASP A 22 5.39 20.83 15.97
C ASP A 22 6.28 19.77 16.64
N LYS A 23 5.81 19.19 17.76
CA LYS A 23 6.47 18.12 18.50
C LYS A 23 6.03 16.72 18.08
N ASP A 24 4.91 16.61 17.36
CA ASP A 24 4.32 15.35 16.90
C ASP A 24 4.73 14.98 15.46
N ARG A 25 5.70 15.69 14.88
CA ARG A 25 6.18 15.41 13.53
C ARG A 25 7.18 14.26 13.56
N HIS A 26 6.87 13.20 12.81
CA HIS A 26 7.77 12.08 12.59
C HIS A 26 8.40 12.19 11.20
N TYR A 27 9.70 11.91 11.13
CA TYR A 27 10.49 12.07 9.91
C TYR A 27 11.14 10.75 9.50
N THR A 28 11.48 10.63 8.23
CA THR A 28 12.32 9.55 7.71
C THR A 28 13.79 9.90 7.91
N GLU A 29 14.63 8.89 8.16
CA GLU A 29 16.09 9.07 8.27
C GLU A 29 16.70 9.49 6.92
N SER A 30 16.17 8.97 5.82
CA SER A 30 16.58 9.32 4.46
C SER A 30 15.55 10.21 3.75
N LEU A 31 16.03 11.10 2.86
CA LEU A 31 15.19 12.01 2.07
C LEU A 31 14.52 11.35 0.86
N PHE A 32 14.94 10.15 0.47
CA PHE A 32 14.37 9.44 -0.67
C PHE A 32 14.00 8.01 -0.28
N PRO A 33 12.72 7.61 -0.46
CA PRO A 33 12.34 6.21 -0.30
C PRO A 33 13.04 5.33 -1.32
N SER A 34 13.48 4.15 -0.88
CA SER A 34 14.15 3.17 -1.74
C SER A 34 13.18 2.65 -2.79
N ARG A 35 13.58 2.71 -4.07
CA ARG A 35 12.89 2.00 -5.16
C ARG A 35 13.53 0.63 -5.36
N PHE A 36 12.70 -0.39 -5.45
CA PHE A 36 13.14 -1.77 -5.63
C PHE A 36 12.89 -2.22 -7.06
N GLY A 37 13.91 -2.75 -7.73
CA GLY A 37 13.85 -3.17 -9.13
C GLY A 37 13.64 -4.67 -9.35
N SER A 38 13.44 -5.45 -8.28
CA SER A 38 13.18 -6.90 -8.42
C SER A 38 12.31 -7.43 -7.29
N THR A 39 11.49 -8.44 -7.60
CA THR A 39 10.67 -9.19 -6.63
C THR A 39 11.50 -9.67 -5.44
N SER A 40 12.72 -10.17 -5.67
CA SER A 40 13.61 -10.63 -4.60
C SER A 40 14.06 -9.50 -3.67
N SER A 41 14.33 -8.31 -4.21
CA SER A 41 14.67 -7.13 -3.42
C SER A 41 13.48 -6.65 -2.58
N ILE A 42 12.27 -6.68 -3.14
CA ILE A 42 11.03 -6.32 -2.44
C ILE A 42 10.77 -7.30 -1.29
N LYS A 43 10.87 -8.61 -1.54
CA LYS A 43 10.74 -9.65 -0.51
C LYS A 43 11.76 -9.44 0.62
N LYS A 44 13.02 -9.17 0.26
CA LYS A 44 14.08 -8.89 1.23
C LYS A 44 13.75 -7.66 2.08
N GLU A 45 13.28 -6.58 1.47
CA GLU A 45 12.87 -5.37 2.19
C GLU A 45 11.78 -5.69 3.21
N ILE A 46 10.70 -6.34 2.76
CA ILE A 46 9.57 -6.68 3.63
C ILE A 46 10.01 -7.53 4.82
N MET A 47 10.87 -8.52 4.58
CA MET A 47 11.41 -9.38 5.64
C MET A 47 12.35 -8.66 6.63
N THR A 48 13.08 -7.65 6.16
CA THR A 48 14.12 -6.99 6.97
C THR A 48 13.56 -5.79 7.72
N ASN A 49 12.73 -5.00 7.06
CA ASN A 49 12.33 -3.66 7.50
C ASN A 49 10.81 -3.49 7.64
N GLY A 50 10.02 -4.49 7.24
CA GLY A 50 8.55 -4.46 7.33
C GLY A 50 7.85 -4.00 6.05
N PRO A 51 6.53 -3.75 6.12
CA PRO A 51 5.69 -3.49 4.95
C PRO A 51 6.21 -2.38 4.02
N THR A 52 5.84 -2.48 2.75
CA THR A 52 6.26 -1.52 1.71
C THR A 52 5.06 -0.94 0.99
N SER A 53 5.13 0.35 0.63
CA SER A 53 4.09 0.98 -0.18
C SER A 53 4.28 0.59 -1.64
N ALA A 54 3.17 0.30 -2.33
CA ALA A 54 3.13 -0.04 -3.75
C ALA A 54 2.04 0.78 -4.45
N ALA A 55 2.15 0.89 -5.78
CA ALA A 55 1.05 1.35 -6.62
C ALA A 55 0.77 0.33 -7.71
N PHE A 56 -0.50 0.18 -8.09
CA PHE A 56 -0.91 -0.68 -9.20
C PHE A 56 -2.04 -0.07 -10.00
N SER A 57 -2.23 -0.58 -11.21
CA SER A 57 -3.34 -0.23 -12.10
C SER A 57 -4.61 -0.95 -11.66
N VAL A 58 -5.66 -0.18 -11.37
CA VAL A 58 -6.98 -0.71 -11.06
C VAL A 58 -7.78 -0.84 -12.35
N TYR A 59 -8.43 -1.98 -12.50
CA TYR A 59 -9.38 -2.27 -13.58
C TYR A 59 -10.77 -2.53 -13.01
N GLU A 60 -11.81 -2.46 -13.85
CA GLU A 60 -13.20 -2.65 -13.43
C GLU A 60 -13.44 -3.98 -12.70
N ASP A 61 -12.78 -5.06 -13.12
CA ASP A 61 -12.93 -6.38 -12.50
C ASP A 61 -12.42 -6.41 -11.04
N PHE A 62 -11.39 -5.63 -10.71
CA PHE A 62 -10.86 -5.53 -9.34
C PHE A 62 -11.88 -5.03 -8.32
N LEU A 63 -12.80 -4.14 -8.72
CA LEU A 63 -13.82 -3.60 -7.81
C LEU A 63 -14.73 -4.70 -7.23
N SER A 64 -14.86 -5.81 -7.95
CA SER A 64 -15.66 -6.96 -7.56
C SER A 64 -14.90 -8.02 -6.76
N TYR A 65 -13.59 -7.82 -6.50
CA TYR A 65 -12.76 -8.77 -5.77
C TYR A 65 -13.36 -9.13 -4.39
N LYS A 66 -13.29 -10.43 -4.05
CA LYS A 66 -13.75 -10.97 -2.76
C LYS A 66 -12.71 -11.84 -2.08
N SER A 67 -12.03 -12.72 -2.82
CA SER A 67 -10.99 -13.60 -2.27
C SER A 67 -10.16 -14.26 -3.39
N GLY A 68 -9.12 -14.99 -2.99
CA GLY A 68 -8.19 -15.68 -3.91
C GLY A 68 -7.10 -14.76 -4.45
N VAL A 69 -6.36 -15.22 -5.46
CA VAL A 69 -5.30 -14.44 -6.10
C VAL A 69 -5.88 -13.68 -7.29
N TYR A 70 -6.01 -12.36 -7.16
CA TYR A 70 -6.46 -11.48 -8.22
C TYR A 70 -5.43 -11.46 -9.36
N LYS A 71 -5.96 -11.58 -10.57
CA LYS A 71 -5.28 -11.35 -11.84
C LYS A 71 -6.26 -10.61 -12.72
N HIS A 72 -5.82 -9.56 -13.39
CA HIS A 72 -6.70 -8.86 -14.31
C HIS A 72 -7.09 -9.79 -15.48
N THR A 73 -8.39 -9.83 -15.79
CA THR A 73 -8.94 -10.69 -16.86
C THR A 73 -9.89 -9.95 -17.79
N SER A 74 -10.52 -8.88 -17.34
CA SER A 74 -11.52 -8.15 -18.13
C SER A 74 -11.79 -6.75 -17.58
N GLY A 75 -12.44 -5.91 -18.38
CA GLY A 75 -12.83 -4.56 -17.97
C GLY A 75 -11.79 -3.48 -18.26
N GLY A 76 -12.24 -2.24 -18.25
CA GLY A 76 -11.44 -1.06 -18.56
C GLY A 76 -10.51 -0.64 -17.42
N PHE A 77 -9.45 0.09 -17.77
CA PHE A 77 -8.57 0.76 -16.82
C PHE A 77 -9.31 1.91 -16.13
N LEU A 78 -9.21 1.97 -14.80
CA LEU A 78 -9.89 2.98 -13.97
C LEU A 78 -8.93 4.01 -13.35
N GLY A 79 -7.65 3.66 -13.21
CA GLY A 79 -6.65 4.56 -12.62
C GLY A 79 -5.56 3.82 -11.86
N GLY A 80 -4.66 4.58 -11.24
CA GLY A 80 -3.69 4.05 -10.29
C GLY A 80 -4.21 4.09 -8.86
N HIS A 81 -3.85 3.09 -8.05
CA HIS A 81 -4.19 3.03 -6.63
C HIS A 81 -2.95 2.66 -5.80
N ALA A 82 -2.76 3.33 -4.67
CA ALA A 82 -1.66 3.09 -3.74
C ALA A 82 -2.12 2.16 -2.61
N VAL A 83 -1.28 1.18 -2.28
CA VAL A 83 -1.57 0.09 -1.35
C VAL A 83 -0.32 -0.27 -0.55
N GLU A 84 -0.45 -1.18 0.42
CA GLU A 84 0.64 -1.61 1.27
C GLU A 84 0.86 -3.13 1.15
N ILE A 85 2.03 -3.54 0.67
CA ILE A 85 2.43 -4.95 0.61
C ILE A 85 2.99 -5.37 1.96
N ILE A 86 2.33 -6.34 2.57
CA ILE A 86 2.67 -6.86 3.91
C ILE A 86 3.29 -8.26 3.88
N GLY A 87 3.27 -8.93 2.72
CA GLY A 87 3.81 -10.28 2.59
C GLY A 87 3.65 -10.84 1.19
N TRP A 88 3.97 -12.12 1.04
CA TRP A 88 3.84 -12.87 -0.21
C TRP A 88 3.66 -14.35 0.07
N GLY A 89 3.29 -15.09 -0.96
CA GLY A 89 3.24 -16.54 -0.89
C GLY A 89 2.97 -17.15 -2.26
N THR A 90 2.67 -18.44 -2.25
CA THR A 90 2.24 -19.18 -3.42
C THR A 90 0.91 -19.85 -3.10
N GLU A 91 -0.10 -19.66 -3.94
CA GLU A 91 -1.39 -20.33 -3.82
C GLU A 91 -1.69 -21.06 -5.13
N LYS A 92 -1.88 -22.39 -5.06
CA LYS A 92 -2.15 -23.24 -6.24
C LYS A 92 -1.15 -23.04 -7.39
N GLY A 93 0.13 -22.86 -7.05
CA GLY A 93 1.22 -22.65 -8.01
C GLY A 93 1.32 -21.23 -8.56
N VAL A 94 0.56 -20.27 -8.03
CA VAL A 94 0.61 -18.86 -8.42
C VAL A 94 1.24 -18.04 -7.30
N ASP A 95 2.36 -17.37 -7.61
CA ASP A 95 3.03 -16.46 -6.69
C ASP A 95 2.24 -15.15 -6.58
N TYR A 96 2.03 -14.70 -5.34
CA TYR A 96 1.23 -13.51 -5.05
C TYR A 96 1.90 -12.57 -4.05
N TRP A 97 1.49 -11.31 -4.06
CA TRP A 97 1.68 -10.37 -2.96
C TRP A 97 0.43 -10.35 -2.07
N LEU A 98 0.63 -10.38 -0.75
CA LEU A 98 -0.42 -10.10 0.22
C LEU A 98 -0.42 -8.61 0.50
N VAL A 99 -1.56 -7.96 0.27
CA VAL A 99 -1.67 -6.51 0.21
C VAL A 99 -2.81 -6.03 1.10
N MET A 100 -2.55 -5.03 1.93
CA MET A 100 -3.59 -4.30 2.65
C MET A 100 -4.15 -3.19 1.76
N ASN A 101 -5.48 -3.13 1.67
CA ASN A 101 -6.19 -2.05 1.02
C ASN A 101 -6.63 -1.00 2.04
N SER A 102 -7.07 0.17 1.56
CA SER A 102 -7.53 1.30 2.37
C SER A 102 -9.06 1.49 2.32
N TRP A 103 -9.81 0.45 1.94
CA TRP A 103 -11.26 0.47 1.76
C TRP A 103 -12.01 -0.29 2.85
N ASN A 104 -11.54 -0.17 4.10
CA ASN A 104 -12.06 -0.89 5.29
C ASN A 104 -11.94 -2.42 5.24
N GLU A 105 -12.28 -3.07 6.35
CA GLU A 105 -12.18 -4.51 6.56
C GLU A 105 -13.32 -5.34 5.92
N GLU A 106 -14.41 -4.71 5.51
CA GLU A 106 -15.54 -5.38 4.84
C GLU A 106 -15.27 -5.63 3.35
N TRP A 107 -14.29 -4.93 2.78
CA TRP A 107 -13.86 -5.13 1.41
C TRP A 107 -12.86 -6.29 1.28
N GLY A 108 -12.98 -7.06 0.19
CA GLY A 108 -12.06 -8.15 -0.12
C GLY A 108 -12.02 -9.23 0.95
N ASP A 109 -10.81 -9.71 1.26
CA ASP A 109 -10.55 -10.71 2.30
C ASP A 109 -10.12 -9.98 3.58
N HIS A 110 -11.10 -9.54 4.37
CA HIS A 110 -10.89 -8.79 5.60
C HIS A 110 -10.03 -7.51 5.43
N GLY A 111 -10.31 -6.72 4.38
CA GLY A 111 -9.57 -5.52 4.01
C GLY A 111 -8.27 -5.77 3.26
N THR A 112 -7.94 -7.04 3.01
CA THR A 112 -6.75 -7.45 2.25
C THR A 112 -7.12 -8.06 0.91
N PHE A 113 -6.13 -8.17 0.04
CA PHE A 113 -6.22 -8.95 -1.19
C PHE A 113 -4.89 -9.59 -1.52
N LYS A 114 -4.95 -10.62 -2.37
CA LYS A 114 -3.77 -11.20 -3.01
C LYS A 114 -3.78 -10.82 -4.47
N ILE A 115 -2.62 -10.43 -5.01
CA ILE A 115 -2.45 -10.12 -6.44
C ILE A 115 -1.25 -10.88 -7.01
N VAL A 116 -1.37 -11.36 -8.24
CA VAL A 116 -0.27 -12.04 -8.96
C VAL A 116 0.96 -11.12 -9.02
N GLN A 117 2.14 -11.67 -8.70
CA GLN A 117 3.41 -10.93 -8.86
C GLN A 117 3.64 -10.59 -10.35
N GLY A 118 4.04 -9.36 -10.64
CA GLY A 118 4.24 -8.87 -12.01
C GLY A 118 2.97 -8.51 -12.78
N ASP A 119 1.78 -8.55 -12.17
CA ASP A 119 0.53 -8.12 -12.80
C ASP A 119 0.14 -6.70 -12.40
N CYS A 120 -0.62 -6.02 -13.27
CA CYS A 120 -1.13 -4.66 -13.06
C CYS A 120 -0.07 -3.60 -12.66
N GLY A 121 1.22 -3.87 -12.91
CA GLY A 121 2.33 -2.98 -12.52
C GLY A 121 2.59 -2.92 -11.01
N ILE A 122 2.09 -3.86 -10.21
CA ILE A 122 2.24 -3.86 -8.74
C ILE A 122 3.71 -3.84 -8.28
N ASP A 123 4.63 -4.33 -9.11
CA ASP A 123 6.07 -4.40 -8.82
C ASP A 123 6.84 -3.13 -9.21
N ASP A 124 6.22 -2.22 -9.97
CA ASP A 124 6.95 -1.15 -10.69
C ASP A 124 7.25 0.06 -9.79
N MET A 125 6.41 0.30 -8.78
CA MET A 125 6.51 1.45 -7.89
C MET A 125 6.43 1.01 -6.43
N ILE A 126 7.48 0.35 -5.96
CA ILE A 126 7.65 0.02 -4.55
C ILE A 126 8.49 1.09 -3.86
N LEU A 127 8.00 1.57 -2.70
CA LEU A 127 8.64 2.57 -1.86
C LEU A 127 8.70 2.09 -0.40
N ALA A 128 9.85 2.27 0.23
CA ALA A 128 10.06 2.05 1.66
C ALA A 128 11.01 3.10 2.24
N GLY A 129 10.99 3.31 3.55
CA GLY A 129 11.89 4.25 4.23
C GLY A 129 12.05 3.91 5.71
N THR A 130 13.23 4.23 6.25
CA THR A 130 13.54 4.03 7.67
C THR A 130 13.10 5.25 8.48
N PRO A 131 12.42 5.07 9.63
CA PRO A 131 12.07 6.18 10.51
C PRO A 131 13.32 6.79 11.17
N ALA A 132 13.36 8.10 11.33
CA ALA A 132 14.34 8.76 12.19
C ALA A 132 14.03 8.43 13.67
N ILE A 133 15.03 8.00 14.44
CA ILE A 133 14.88 7.50 15.82
C ILE A 133 15.10 8.63 16.87
N ASN A 134 15.08 9.90 16.45
CA ASN A 134 15.34 11.03 17.34
C ASN A 134 14.16 11.37 18.26
#